data_AF-A0A412Y3A8-F1
#
_entry.id   AF-A0A412Y3A8-F1
#
_cell.length_a   1.000
_cell.length_b   1.000
_cell.length_c   1.000
_cell.angle_alpha   90.00
_cell.angle_beta   90.00
_cell.angle_gamma   90.00
#
_symmetry.space_group_name_H-M   'P 1'
#
loop_
_entity.id
_entity.type
_entity.pdbx_description
1 polymer ?
#
loop_
_entity_poly.entity_id
_entity_poly.type
_entity_poly.pdbx_seq_one_letter_code
_entity_poly.pdbx_strand_id
1 'polypeptide(L)'
;MNKKLFVILIVVVVATIAGYNTYQAQANQSTMSEWALANVEALASDEINPMCPNGCLDNGDGCLCYIWHPTYQEYKGWKDPVL
;
A
#
# COMPACT_ATOMS: atom_id res chain seq x y z
N MET A 1 -8.93 48.52 -21.95
CA MET A 1 -9.01 47.06 -21.69
C MET A 1 -10.41 46.73 -21.18
N ASN A 2 -11.18 45.90 -21.88
CA ASN A 2 -12.54 45.55 -21.45
C ASN A 2 -12.45 44.76 -20.14
N LYS A 3 -13.06 45.25 -19.04
CA LYS A 3 -12.99 44.62 -17.70
C LYS A 3 -13.29 43.11 -17.72
N LYS A 4 -14.15 42.66 -18.62
CA LYS A 4 -14.48 41.23 -18.83
C LYS A 4 -13.27 40.39 -19.29
N LEU A 5 -12.42 40.93 -20.18
CA LEU A 5 -11.22 40.24 -20.65
C LEU A 5 -10.19 40.08 -19.53
N PHE A 6 -10.09 41.06 -18.64
CA PHE A 6 -9.17 41.00 -17.50
C PHE A 6 -9.58 39.92 -16.48
N VAL A 7 -10.89 39.81 -16.20
CA VAL A 7 -11.43 38.76 -15.33
C VAL A 7 -11.19 37.37 -15.92
N ILE A 8 -11.41 37.19 -17.22
CA ILE A 8 -11.18 35.90 -17.90
C ILE A 8 -9.71 35.50 -17.79
N LEU A 9 -8.78 36.44 -18.00
CA LEU A 9 -7.34 36.16 -17.88
C LEU A 9 -6.96 35.70 -16.46
N ILE A 10 -7.50 36.34 -15.42
CA ILE A 10 -7.24 35.94 -14.03
C ILE A 10 -7.76 34.52 -13.77
N VAL A 11 -8.97 34.19 -14.22
CA VAL A 11 -9.57 32.85 -14.02
C VAL A 11 -8.73 31.78 -14.71
N VAL A 12 -8.25 32.05 -15.93
CA VAL A 12 -7.38 31.12 -16.66
C VAL A 12 -6.07 30.89 -15.90
N VAL A 13 -5.43 31.94 -15.40
CA VAL A 13 -4.18 31.83 -14.65
C VAL A 13 -4.37 31.05 -13.33
N VAL A 14 -5.47 31.28 -12.61
CA VAL A 14 -5.75 30.55 -11.37
C VAL A 14 -6.03 29.07 -11.67
N ALA A 15 -6.79 28.77 -12.72
CA ALA A 15 -7.10 27.40 -13.12
C ALA A 15 -5.85 26.63 -13.56
N THR A 16 -4.91 27.27 -14.28
CA THR A 16 -3.66 26.62 -14.69
C THR A 16 -2.73 26.37 -13.50
N ILE A 17 -2.61 27.31 -12.56
CA ILE A 17 -1.80 27.13 -11.35
C ILE A 17 -2.39 26.02 -10.47
N ALA A 18 -3.71 26.03 -10.24
CA ALA A 18 -4.38 25.00 -9.45
C ALA A 18 -4.27 23.61 -10.12
N GLY A 19 -4.46 23.55 -11.44
CA GLY A 19 -4.32 22.31 -12.21
C GLY A 19 -2.89 21.76 -12.18
N TYR A 20 -1.88 22.62 -12.37
CA TYR A 20 -0.47 22.22 -12.32
C TYR A 20 -0.05 21.72 -10.93
N ASN A 21 -0.43 22.43 -9.88
CA ASN A 21 -0.13 22.02 -8.50
C ASN A 21 -0.83 20.71 -8.13
N THR A 22 -2.06 20.49 -8.60
CA THR A 22 -2.80 19.23 -8.36
C THR A 22 -2.17 18.06 -9.12
N TYR A 23 -1.76 18.27 -10.37
CA TYR A 23 -1.05 17.25 -11.16
C TYR A 23 0.28 16.85 -10.51
N GLN A 24 1.07 17.84 -10.08
CA GLN A 24 2.32 17.61 -9.34
C GLN A 24 2.06 16.89 -8.01
N ALA A 25 1.01 17.26 -7.28
CA ALA A 25 0.66 16.60 -6.02
C ALA A 25 0.28 15.12 -6.23
N GLN A 26 -0.44 14.79 -7.31
CA GLN A 26 -0.77 13.40 -7.65
C GLN A 26 0.46 12.62 -8.15
N ALA A 27 1.31 13.20 -8.99
CA ALA A 27 2.55 12.58 -9.45
C ALA A 27 3.53 12.30 -8.31
N ASN A 28 3.50 13.14 -7.26
CA ASN A 28 4.30 12.94 -6.04
C ASN A 28 3.60 12.05 -5.00
N GLN A 29 2.34 11.66 -5.21
CA GLN A 29 1.62 10.77 -4.31
C GLN A 29 2.02 9.31 -4.52
N SER A 30 2.37 8.92 -5.77
CA SER A 30 2.91 7.59 -6.08
C SER A 30 4.27 7.33 -5.43
N THR A 31 5.08 8.36 -5.17
CA THR A 31 6.40 8.23 -4.54
C THR A 31 6.34 8.19 -3.00
N MET A 32 5.22 8.63 -2.40
CA MET A 32 5.00 8.57 -0.94
C MET A 32 4.52 7.19 -0.45
N SER A 33 4.18 6.28 -1.37
CA SER A 33 3.82 4.90 -1.03
C SER A 33 5.03 4.03 -0.73
N GLU A 34 6.18 4.27 -1.37
CA GLU A 34 7.34 3.37 -1.29
C GLU A 34 7.96 3.36 0.12
N TRP A 35 8.04 4.51 0.79
CA TRP A 35 8.54 4.61 2.17
C TRP A 35 7.53 4.10 3.21
N ALA A 36 6.24 4.32 2.97
CA ALA A 36 5.18 3.80 3.84
C ALA A 36 5.11 2.26 3.76
N LEU A 37 5.38 1.67 2.60
CA LEU A 37 5.42 0.23 2.40
C LEU A 37 6.72 -0.41 2.92
N ALA A 38 7.87 0.25 2.71
CA ALA A 38 9.16 -0.25 3.18
C ALA A 38 9.23 -0.39 4.71
N ASN A 39 8.58 0.51 5.46
CA ASN A 39 8.50 0.40 6.92
C ASN A 39 7.58 -0.74 7.38
N VAL A 40 6.59 -1.13 6.58
CA VAL A 40 5.71 -2.28 6.85
C VAL A 40 6.43 -3.59 6.56
N GLU A 41 7.20 -3.65 5.47
CA GLU A 41 8.02 -4.82 5.13
C GLU A 41 9.20 -5.01 6.10
N ALA A 42 9.84 -3.92 6.56
CA ALA A 42 10.88 -3.98 7.59
C ALA A 42 10.35 -4.45 8.95
N LEU A 43 9.09 -4.14 9.30
CA LEU A 43 8.47 -4.64 10.53
C LEU A 43 8.13 -6.14 10.43
N ALA A 44 7.74 -6.63 9.24
CA ALA A 44 7.39 -8.04 9.03
C ALA A 44 8.60 -8.98 8.84
N SER A 45 9.77 -8.45 8.48
CA SER A 45 10.95 -9.25 8.14
C SER A 45 11.61 -9.95 9.34
N ASP A 46 11.50 -9.38 10.54
CA ASP A 46 12.06 -9.95 11.79
C ASP A 46 11.07 -10.84 12.58
N GLU A 47 9.83 -10.99 12.10
CA GLU A 47 8.78 -11.83 12.73
C GLU A 47 8.61 -13.22 12.07
N ILE A 48 9.50 -13.61 11.15
CA ILE A 48 9.46 -14.97 10.57
C ILE A 48 9.93 -15.97 11.63
N ASN A 49 8.96 -16.62 12.26
CA ASN A 49 9.22 -17.69 13.19
C ASN A 49 9.49 -19.00 12.41
N PRO A 50 10.61 -19.70 12.67
CA PRO A 50 10.99 -20.93 11.97
C PRO A 50 10.00 -22.10 12.17
N MET A 51 9.10 -22.01 13.15
CA MET A 51 8.04 -23.02 13.38
C MET A 51 6.81 -22.80 12.48
N CYS A 52 6.64 -21.59 11.94
CA CYS A 52 5.52 -21.15 11.11
C CYS A 52 6.04 -20.11 10.07
N PRO A 53 6.99 -20.48 9.20
CA PRO A 53 7.70 -19.54 8.32
C PRO A 53 6.77 -18.74 7.39
N ASN A 54 5.57 -19.24 7.15
CA ASN A 54 4.57 -18.61 6.29
C ASN A 54 3.39 -17.99 7.07
N GLY A 55 3.44 -18.02 8.41
CA GLY A 55 2.35 -17.59 9.29
C GLY A 55 1.20 -18.60 9.41
N CYS A 56 0.32 -18.37 10.39
CA CYS A 56 -0.87 -19.18 10.65
C CYS A 56 -2.13 -18.49 10.10
N LEU A 57 -2.94 -19.23 9.34
CA LEU A 57 -4.24 -18.83 8.82
C LEU A 57 -5.38 -19.57 9.52
N ASP A 58 -6.56 -18.96 9.54
CA ASP A 58 -7.75 -19.53 10.17
C ASP A 58 -8.27 -20.78 9.41
N ASN A 59 -9.15 -21.56 10.06
CA ASN A 59 -9.78 -22.79 9.54
C ASN A 59 -8.81 -23.95 9.25
N GLY A 60 -7.95 -24.27 10.22
CA GLY A 60 -7.02 -25.39 10.16
C GLY A 60 -7.11 -26.36 11.34
N ASP A 61 -6.31 -27.42 11.28
CA ASP A 61 -6.25 -28.49 12.30
C ASP A 61 -5.07 -28.32 13.29
N GLY A 62 -4.42 -27.16 13.30
CA GLY A 62 -3.28 -26.86 14.16
C GLY A 62 -2.14 -26.11 13.46
N CYS A 63 -1.65 -25.05 14.10
CA CYS A 63 -0.46 -24.31 13.69
C CYS A 63 0.41 -23.98 14.90
N LEU A 64 1.71 -24.27 14.84
CA LEU A 64 2.63 -24.02 15.94
C LEU A 64 3.49 -22.80 15.62
N CYS A 65 3.26 -21.70 16.32
CA CYS A 65 3.90 -20.42 16.05
C CYS A 65 4.27 -19.74 17.37
N TYR A 66 5.37 -20.20 17.99
CA TYR A 66 5.74 -20.00 19.41
C TYR A 66 4.77 -20.64 20.41
N ILE A 67 3.48 -20.61 20.09
CA ILE A 67 2.36 -21.18 20.84
C ILE A 67 1.56 -22.08 19.88
N TRP A 68 0.91 -23.11 20.43
CA TRP A 68 0.00 -23.96 19.67
C TRP A 68 -1.34 -23.25 19.43
N HIS A 69 -1.68 -23.09 18.15
CA HIS A 69 -2.96 -22.53 17.68
C HIS A 69 -3.83 -23.67 17.11
N PRO A 70 -4.80 -24.19 17.86
CA PRO A 70 -5.52 -25.42 17.48
C PRO A 70 -6.48 -25.27 16.30
N THR A 71 -6.95 -24.05 16.01
CA THR A 71 -7.93 -23.77 14.93
C THR A 71 -7.31 -23.19 13.67
N TYR A 72 -5.99 -23.07 13.65
CA TYR A 72 -5.25 -22.43 12.55
C TYR A 72 -4.47 -23.48 11.75
N GLN A 73 -4.00 -23.12 10.57
CA GLN A 73 -3.08 -23.91 9.75
C GLN A 73 -1.93 -23.02 9.26
N GLU A 74 -0.73 -23.58 9.13
CA GLU A 74 0.34 -22.83 8.47
C GLU A 74 -0.02 -22.57 7.01
N TYR A 75 0.17 -21.33 6.52
CA TYR A 75 -0.02 -21.01 5.11
C TYR A 75 0.97 -21.80 4.26
N LYS A 76 0.49 -22.65 3.36
CA LYS A 76 1.37 -23.48 2.51
C LYS A 76 1.68 -22.84 1.15
N GLY A 77 1.48 -21.52 1.03
CA GLY A 77 1.47 -20.85 -0.27
C GLY A 77 0.26 -21.27 -1.11
N TRP A 78 0.03 -20.58 -2.23
CA TRP A 78 -0.79 -21.11 -3.30
C TRP A 78 -0.05 -22.37 -3.81
N LYS A 79 -0.56 -23.56 -3.49
CA LYS A 79 -0.10 -24.77 -4.17
C LYS A 79 -0.53 -24.59 -5.62
N ASP A 80 0.42 -24.26 -6.50
CA ASP A 80 0.24 -24.53 -7.91
C ASP A 80 -0.17 -26.01 -8.03
N PRO A 81 -1.37 -26.32 -8.56
CA PRO A 81 -1.74 -27.70 -8.78
C PRO A 81 -0.87 -28.22 -9.92
N VAL A 82 0.09 -29.06 -9.56
CA VAL A 82 0.83 -29.96 -10.48
C VAL A 82 1.91 -29.28 -11.34
N LEU A 83 3.18 -29.48 -10.94
CA LEU A 83 4.29 -29.77 -11.84
C LEU A 83 4.90 -31.12 -11.44
#